data_AF-A0A411HB37-F1
#
_entry.id   AF-A0A411HB37-F1
#
_cell.length_a   1.000
_cell.length_b   1.000
_cell.length_c   1.000
_cell.angle_alpha   90.00
_cell.angle_beta   90.00
_cell.angle_gamma   90.00
#
_symmetry.space_group_name_H-M   'P 1'
#
loop_
_entity.id
_entity.type
_entity.pdbx_description
1 polymer ?
#
loop_
_entity_poly.entity_id
_entity_poly.type
_entity_poly.pdbx_seq_one_letter_code
_entity_poly.pdbx_strand_id
1 'polypeptide(L)'
;LSAQILQSIQDIHNSGFLHRDIKPSNFSMGRLPLSSHTVVMLDFGLARQYILPDGNGDIRAPRPVTGFRGTVRYASVNAHMNREMGRHDDLWSAFYMMAEMVTGSLPWRKLKDKDQVGQIKQNFEHTQLLRHLPSEFKLLLSHIQSLTYFDAPDYEYLKNLIYQCMRRKGISSDE
;
A
#
# COMPACT_ATOMS: atom_id res chain seq x y z
N LEU A 1 -7.10 -3.12 -11.74
CA LEU A 1 -6.05 -3.54 -10.78
C LEU A 1 -5.99 -2.66 -9.52
N SER A 2 -5.55 -1.40 -9.59
CA SER A 2 -5.31 -0.55 -8.40
C SER A 2 -6.51 -0.41 -7.46
N ALA A 3 -7.72 -0.21 -7.99
CA ALA A 3 -8.94 -0.13 -7.18
C ALA A 3 -9.20 -1.41 -6.38
N GLN A 4 -8.96 -2.59 -6.97
CA GLN A 4 -9.14 -3.88 -6.31
C GLN A 4 -8.04 -4.16 -5.25
N ILE A 5 -6.81 -3.69 -5.48
CA ILE A 5 -5.75 -3.73 -4.47
C ILE A 5 -6.13 -2.88 -3.26
N LEU A 6 -6.59 -1.63 -3.49
CA LEU A 6 -7.06 -0.77 -2.40
C LEU A 6 -8.25 -1.36 -1.67
N GLN A 7 -9.18 -2.00 -2.38
CA GLN A 7 -10.31 -2.71 -1.77
C GLN A 7 -9.81 -3.87 -0.88
N SER A 8 -8.90 -4.70 -1.37
CA SER A 8 -8.35 -5.82 -0.59
C SER A 8 -7.63 -5.35 0.68
N ILE A 9 -6.90 -4.22 0.60
CA ILE A 9 -6.25 -3.58 1.76
C ILE A 9 -7.30 -3.06 2.75
N GLN A 10 -8.36 -2.42 2.26
CA GLN A 10 -9.46 -1.99 3.11
C GLN A 10 -10.12 -3.18 3.82
N ASP A 11 -10.34 -4.29 3.13
CA ASP A 11 -11.01 -5.48 3.67
C ASP A 11 -10.22 -6.14 4.81
N ILE A 12 -8.89 -6.30 4.65
CA ILE A 12 -8.04 -6.82 5.73
C ILE A 12 -7.98 -5.84 6.92
N HIS A 13 -7.91 -4.53 6.65
CA HIS A 13 -7.91 -3.51 7.70
C HIS A 13 -9.25 -3.48 8.46
N ASN A 14 -10.38 -3.59 7.77
CA ASN A 14 -11.71 -3.71 8.38
C ASN A 14 -11.85 -4.97 9.25
N SER A 15 -11.11 -6.03 8.92
CA SER A 15 -11.00 -7.25 9.72
C SER A 15 -10.08 -7.10 10.93
N GLY A 16 -9.45 -5.93 11.13
CA GLY A 16 -8.59 -5.62 12.27
C GLY A 16 -7.12 -5.98 12.11
N PHE A 17 -6.68 -6.34 10.90
CA PHE A 17 -5.32 -6.79 10.61
C PHE A 17 -4.63 -5.87 9.61
N LEU A 18 -3.32 -5.71 9.77
CA LEU A 18 -2.42 -5.17 8.75
C LEU A 18 -1.81 -6.34 7.99
N HIS A 19 -1.56 -6.19 6.70
CA HIS A 19 -0.87 -7.21 5.90
C HIS A 19 0.65 -7.15 6.12
N ARG A 20 1.22 -5.94 6.12
CA ARG A 20 2.66 -5.65 6.31
C ARG A 20 3.63 -6.21 5.25
N ASP A 21 3.12 -6.75 4.15
CA ASP A 21 3.92 -7.27 3.03
C ASP A 21 3.19 -7.15 1.69
N ILE A 22 2.56 -6.00 1.46
CA ILE A 22 1.92 -5.65 0.20
C ILE A 22 2.98 -5.54 -0.90
N LYS A 23 2.92 -6.46 -1.87
CA LYS A 23 3.85 -6.54 -3.00
C LYS A 23 3.21 -7.28 -4.18
N PRO A 24 3.70 -7.14 -5.43
CA PRO A 24 3.03 -7.71 -6.61
C PRO A 24 2.84 -9.22 -6.55
N SER A 25 3.81 -9.97 -6.00
CA SER A 25 3.71 -11.44 -5.89
C SER A 25 2.68 -11.93 -4.86
N ASN A 26 2.21 -11.06 -3.97
CA ASN A 26 1.15 -11.37 -3.00
C ASN A 26 -0.23 -11.00 -3.54
N PHE A 27 -0.33 -10.71 -4.83
CA PHE A 27 -1.60 -10.59 -5.54
C PHE A 27 -1.59 -11.52 -6.75
N SER A 28 -2.76 -12.09 -7.05
CA SER A 28 -2.95 -12.94 -8.23
C SER A 28 -4.29 -12.67 -8.88
N MET A 29 -4.41 -12.98 -10.17
CA MET A 29 -5.70 -12.95 -10.87
C MET A 29 -6.42 -14.28 -10.64
N GLY A 30 -7.75 -14.25 -10.55
CA GLY A 30 -8.56 -15.46 -10.54
C GLY A 30 -8.33 -16.31 -11.80
N ARG A 31 -8.43 -17.63 -11.65
CA ARG A 31 -8.12 -18.58 -12.74
C ARG A 31 -9.35 -19.04 -13.52
N LEU A 32 -10.55 -18.87 -12.96
CA LEU A 32 -11.80 -19.28 -13.58
C LEU A 32 -12.38 -18.13 -14.42
N PRO A 33 -13.14 -18.42 -15.50
CA PRO A 33 -13.73 -17.38 -16.35
C PRO A 33 -14.52 -16.31 -15.60
N LEU A 34 -15.24 -16.69 -14.54
CA LEU A 34 -16.03 -15.75 -13.72
C LEU A 34 -15.18 -14.88 -12.79
N SER A 35 -13.90 -15.21 -12.60
CA SER A 35 -12.98 -14.57 -11.67
C SER A 35 -11.72 -14.03 -12.35
N SER A 36 -11.60 -14.14 -13.67
CA SER A 36 -10.38 -13.78 -14.42
C SER A 36 -10.04 -12.30 -14.33
N HIS A 37 -11.03 -11.45 -14.01
CA HIS A 37 -10.89 -10.02 -13.76
C HIS A 37 -10.80 -9.66 -12.27
N THR A 38 -10.77 -10.66 -11.38
CA THR A 38 -10.69 -10.49 -9.93
C THR A 38 -9.26 -10.62 -9.44
N VAL A 39 -8.81 -9.62 -8.69
CA VAL A 39 -7.53 -9.59 -7.99
C VAL A 39 -7.71 -10.19 -6.60
N VAL A 40 -6.87 -11.15 -6.25
CA VAL A 40 -6.90 -11.87 -4.97
C VAL A 40 -5.63 -11.57 -4.19
N MET A 41 -5.77 -11.11 -2.95
CA MET A 41 -4.68 -10.93 -1.99
C MET A 41 -4.27 -12.27 -1.38
N LEU A 42 -2.98 -12.50 -1.25
CA LEU A 42 -2.35 -13.76 -0.82
C LEU A 42 -1.35 -13.51 0.32
N ASP A 43 -0.99 -14.58 1.02
CA ASP A 43 0.09 -14.62 2.02
C ASP A 43 -0.08 -13.65 3.22
N PHE A 44 -0.85 -14.12 4.21
CA PHE A 44 -1.04 -13.43 5.49
C PHE A 44 0.02 -13.80 6.53
N GLY A 45 1.14 -14.43 6.15
CA GLY A 45 2.15 -14.93 7.10
C GLY A 45 2.85 -13.82 7.91
N LEU A 46 2.84 -12.60 7.39
CA LEU A 46 3.36 -11.41 8.08
C LEU A 46 2.27 -10.50 8.65
N ALA A 47 0.99 -10.91 8.57
CA ALA A 47 -0.10 -10.10 9.07
C ALA A 47 0.00 -9.84 10.59
N ARG A 48 -0.61 -8.74 11.05
CA ARG A 48 -0.65 -8.40 12.48
C ARG A 48 -1.95 -7.69 12.82
N GLN A 49 -2.62 -8.19 13.85
CA GLN A 49 -3.78 -7.51 14.42
C GLN A 49 -3.36 -6.17 15.03
N TYR A 50 -3.97 -5.08 14.56
CA TYR A 50 -3.69 -3.71 15.03
C TYR A 50 -4.77 -3.16 15.95
N ILE A 51 -5.95 -3.78 15.98
CA ILE A 51 -7.02 -3.46 16.93
C ILE A 51 -6.96 -4.36 18.18
N LEU A 52 -7.54 -3.88 19.28
CA LEU A 52 -7.76 -4.68 20.48
C LEU A 52 -8.77 -5.80 20.21
N PRO A 53 -8.61 -6.98 20.85
CA PRO A 53 -9.51 -8.11 20.65
C PRO A 53 -10.82 -7.99 21.44
N ASP A 54 -11.03 -6.88 22.15
CA ASP A 54 -12.21 -6.61 22.99
C ASP A 54 -13.48 -6.31 22.19
N GLY A 55 -13.38 -6.16 20.87
CA GLY A 55 -14.49 -5.91 19.96
C GLY A 55 -14.85 -4.43 19.80
N ASN A 56 -14.18 -3.51 20.49
CA ASN A 56 -14.47 -2.08 20.42
C ASN A 56 -13.82 -1.41 19.20
N GLY A 57 -12.88 -2.09 18.53
CA GLY A 57 -12.15 -1.56 17.38
C GLY A 57 -11.03 -0.58 17.76
N ASP A 58 -10.72 -0.47 19.05
CA ASP A 58 -9.66 0.40 19.57
C ASP A 58 -8.28 -0.01 19.04
N ILE A 59 -7.47 0.98 18.66
CA ILE A 59 -6.13 0.74 18.11
C ILE A 59 -5.16 0.38 19.23
N ARG A 60 -4.39 -0.71 19.04
CA ARG A 60 -3.33 -1.12 19.97
C ARG A 60 -2.25 -0.05 20.07
N ALA A 61 -1.76 0.18 21.29
CA ALA A 61 -0.60 1.05 21.50
C ALA A 61 0.60 0.58 20.66
N PRO A 62 1.28 1.49 19.94
CA PRO A 62 2.42 1.12 19.12
C PRO A 62 3.59 0.67 20.01
N ARG A 63 4.27 -0.41 19.62
CA ARG A 63 5.49 -0.83 20.30
C ARG A 63 6.61 0.19 20.05
N PRO A 64 7.49 0.47 21.04
CA PRO A 64 8.57 1.45 20.89
C PRO A 64 9.53 1.14 19.74
N VAL A 65 9.83 -0.16 19.56
CA VAL A 65 10.67 -0.67 18.48
C VAL A 65 10.06 -1.96 17.96
N THR A 66 10.06 -2.13 16.64
CA THR A 66 9.63 -3.35 15.98
C THR A 66 10.68 -3.76 14.96
N GLY A 67 11.00 -5.04 14.87
CA GLY A 67 11.90 -5.51 13.81
C GLY A 67 11.25 -5.30 12.45
N PHE A 68 12.05 -4.93 11.45
CA PHE A 68 11.64 -4.84 10.05
C PHE A 68 10.83 -6.07 9.60
N ARG A 69 9.74 -5.82 8.86
CA ARG A 69 8.88 -6.84 8.25
C ARG A 69 8.56 -6.42 6.81
N GLY A 70 8.30 -7.42 5.99
CA GLY A 70 7.93 -7.25 4.60
C GLY A 70 9.11 -7.17 3.64
N THR A 71 8.82 -6.76 2.41
CA THR A 71 9.78 -6.75 1.31
C THR A 71 10.45 -5.38 1.17
N VAL A 72 11.79 -5.34 1.28
CA VAL A 72 12.64 -4.12 1.23
C VAL A 72 12.23 -3.13 0.14
N ARG A 73 11.90 -3.62 -1.07
CA ARG A 73 11.53 -2.77 -2.20
C ARG A 73 10.27 -1.93 -1.94
N TYR A 74 9.24 -2.53 -1.34
CA TYR A 74 7.91 -1.90 -1.18
C TYR A 74 7.65 -1.40 0.25
N ALA A 75 8.49 -1.75 1.22
CA ALA A 75 8.34 -1.30 2.60
C ALA A 75 8.31 0.23 2.73
N SER A 76 7.46 0.76 3.61
CA SER A 76 7.41 2.18 3.93
C SER A 76 8.68 2.65 4.68
N VAL A 77 8.89 3.97 4.75
CA VAL A 77 9.97 4.55 5.57
C VAL A 77 9.81 4.16 7.06
N ASN A 78 8.58 4.07 7.59
CA ASN A 78 8.36 3.67 8.98
C ASN A 78 8.85 2.25 9.25
N ALA A 79 8.59 1.31 8.33
CA ALA A 79 9.08 -0.06 8.44
C ALA A 79 10.62 -0.12 8.42
N HIS A 80 11.27 0.66 7.55
CA HIS A 80 12.73 0.79 7.54
C HIS A 80 13.28 1.37 8.85
N MET A 81 12.54 2.27 9.49
CA MET A 81 12.89 2.90 10.77
C MET A 81 12.50 2.07 12.00
N ASN A 82 12.11 0.80 11.82
CA ASN A 82 11.71 -0.09 12.91
C ASN A 82 10.56 0.46 13.78
N ARG A 83 9.71 1.33 13.22
CA ARG A 83 8.50 1.84 13.88
C ARG A 83 7.37 0.85 13.73
N GLU A 84 6.44 0.82 14.68
CA GLU A 84 5.23 0.01 14.53
C GLU A 84 4.48 0.45 13.27
N MET A 85 4.17 -0.53 12.42
CA MET A 85 3.47 -0.29 11.15
C MET A 85 1.99 -0.06 11.41
N GLY A 86 1.40 0.91 10.71
CA GLY A 86 -0.03 1.19 10.68
C GLY A 86 -0.65 0.93 9.31
N ARG A 87 -1.93 1.26 9.18
CA ARG A 87 -2.71 1.08 7.94
C ARG A 87 -2.10 1.85 6.76
N HIS A 88 -1.53 3.01 7.02
CA HIS A 88 -0.87 3.85 6.03
C HIS A 88 0.39 3.22 5.44
N ASP A 89 1.06 2.29 6.15
CA ASP A 89 2.27 1.62 5.65
C ASP A 89 1.96 0.56 4.57
N ASP A 90 0.81 -0.10 4.65
CA ASP A 90 0.30 -0.96 3.58
C ASP A 90 -0.11 -0.13 2.34
N LEU A 91 -0.63 1.09 2.55
CA LEU A 91 -0.92 2.03 1.45
C LEU A 91 0.34 2.60 0.80
N TRP A 92 1.41 2.87 1.56
CA TRP A 92 2.73 3.22 1.00
C TRP A 92 3.25 2.13 0.08
N SER A 93 3.13 0.87 0.52
CA SER A 93 3.53 -0.28 -0.26
C SER A 93 2.73 -0.38 -1.57
N ALA A 94 1.41 -0.17 -1.49
CA ALA A 94 0.55 -0.11 -2.67
C ALA A 94 0.92 1.04 -3.62
N PHE A 95 1.25 2.22 -3.10
CA PHE A 95 1.73 3.35 -3.90
C PHE A 95 3.00 3.01 -4.67
N TYR A 96 4.00 2.41 -4.01
CA TYR A 96 5.23 1.98 -4.69
C TYR A 96 4.97 0.89 -5.74
N MET A 97 4.07 -0.05 -5.47
CA MET A 97 3.64 -1.04 -6.46
C MET A 97 3.02 -0.37 -7.70
N MET A 98 2.08 0.54 -7.50
CA MET A 98 1.40 1.25 -8.58
C MET A 98 2.37 2.11 -9.39
N ALA A 99 3.29 2.81 -8.72
CA ALA A 99 4.34 3.56 -9.39
C ALA A 99 5.23 2.64 -10.24
N GLU A 100 5.70 1.51 -9.69
CA GLU A 100 6.51 0.55 -10.42
C GLU A 100 5.79 -0.07 -11.62
N MET A 101 4.49 -0.34 -11.52
CA MET A 101 3.68 -0.86 -12.63
C MET A 101 3.63 0.12 -13.81
N VAL A 102 3.57 1.42 -13.53
CA VAL A 102 3.50 2.47 -14.56
C VAL A 102 4.89 2.80 -15.13
N THR A 103 5.91 2.90 -14.28
CA THR A 103 7.25 3.35 -14.69
C THR A 103 8.19 2.21 -15.06
N GLY A 104 7.83 0.96 -14.74
CA GLY A 104 8.66 -0.24 -14.92
C GLY A 104 9.76 -0.43 -13.87
N SER A 105 10.06 0.58 -13.04
CA SER A 105 11.08 0.48 -11.99
C SER A 105 10.93 1.54 -10.90
N LEU A 106 11.33 1.18 -9.67
CA LEU A 106 11.59 2.12 -8.59
C LEU A 106 13.07 2.57 -8.57
N PRO A 107 13.39 3.78 -8.07
CA PRO A 107 14.77 4.28 -7.99
C PRO A 107 15.74 3.36 -7.25
N TRP A 108 15.23 2.64 -6.23
CA TRP A 108 16.00 1.72 -5.40
C TRP A 108 15.91 0.23 -5.84
N ARG A 109 15.40 -0.07 -7.04
CA ARG A 109 15.15 -1.46 -7.51
C ARG A 109 16.36 -2.39 -7.41
N LYS A 110 17.57 -1.89 -7.72
CA LYS A 110 18.81 -2.68 -7.79
C LYS A 110 19.50 -2.87 -6.44
N LEU A 111 19.03 -2.20 -5.40
CA LEU A 111 19.65 -2.23 -4.08
C LEU A 111 19.05 -3.35 -3.24
N LYS A 112 19.92 -4.05 -2.49
CA LYS A 112 19.54 -5.15 -1.61
C LYS A 112 19.69 -4.80 -0.13
N ASP A 113 20.59 -3.87 0.18
CA ASP A 113 20.83 -3.46 1.56
C ASP A 113 19.63 -2.69 2.13
N LYS A 114 19.08 -3.20 3.23
CA LYS A 114 17.84 -2.71 3.83
C LYS A 114 18.02 -1.29 4.38
N ASP A 115 19.17 -0.99 4.98
CA ASP A 115 19.41 0.32 5.61
C ASP A 115 19.69 1.37 4.53
N GLN A 116 20.44 1.03 3.49
CA GLN A 116 20.67 1.87 2.31
C GLN A 116 19.36 2.24 1.60
N VAL A 117 18.47 1.27 1.36
CA VAL A 117 17.16 1.54 0.73
C VAL A 117 16.31 2.44 1.62
N GLY A 118 16.35 2.23 2.94
CA GLY A 118 15.64 3.06 3.91
C GLY A 118 16.09 4.52 3.88
N GLN A 119 17.41 4.75 3.88
CA GLN A 119 18.00 6.10 3.80
C GLN A 119 17.65 6.80 2.48
N ILE A 120 17.70 6.06 1.35
CA ILE A 120 17.28 6.62 0.06
C ILE A 120 15.82 7.03 0.12
N LYS A 121 14.92 6.15 0.56
CA LYS A 121 13.48 6.47 0.65
C LYS A 121 13.19 7.66 1.56
N GLN A 122 13.92 7.81 2.66
CA GLN A 122 13.76 8.92 3.59
C GLN A 122 14.15 10.26 2.95
N ASN A 123 15.20 10.28 2.13
CA ASN A 123 15.72 11.50 1.50
C ASN A 123 15.15 11.73 0.10
N PHE A 124 14.33 10.81 -0.41
CA PHE A 124 13.77 10.87 -1.75
C PHE A 124 12.55 11.79 -1.80
N GLU A 125 12.51 12.68 -2.77
CA GLU A 125 11.34 13.52 -3.04
C GLU A 125 10.26 12.69 -3.76
N HIS A 126 9.30 12.11 -3.03
CA HIS A 126 8.33 11.16 -3.61
C HIS A 126 7.47 11.71 -4.76
N THR A 127 7.31 13.03 -4.86
CA THR A 127 6.69 13.70 -6.02
C THR A 127 7.38 13.37 -7.34
N GLN A 128 8.68 13.01 -7.32
CA GLN A 128 9.41 12.58 -8.51
C GLN A 128 8.87 11.27 -9.10
N LEU A 129 8.27 10.40 -8.27
CA LEU A 129 7.58 9.20 -8.75
C LEU A 129 6.31 9.53 -9.53
N LEU A 130 5.77 10.75 -9.42
CA LEU A 130 4.51 11.13 -10.07
C LEU A 130 4.67 11.55 -11.53
N ARG A 131 5.90 11.73 -12.04
CA ARG A 131 6.18 12.32 -13.36
C ARG A 131 5.40 11.66 -14.51
N HIS A 132 5.19 10.35 -14.42
CA HIS A 132 4.49 9.56 -15.45
C HIS A 132 3.15 9.02 -14.97
N LEU A 133 2.71 9.39 -13.76
CA LEU A 133 1.45 8.93 -13.19
C LEU A 133 0.34 9.95 -13.47
N PRO A 134 -0.93 9.50 -13.52
CA PRO A 134 -2.08 10.40 -13.58
C PRO A 134 -2.08 11.41 -12.43
N SER A 135 -2.54 12.63 -12.70
CA SER A 135 -2.57 13.74 -11.72
C SER A 135 -3.24 13.41 -10.39
N GLU A 136 -4.20 12.50 -10.36
CA GLU A 136 -4.89 12.03 -9.16
C GLU A 136 -3.93 11.34 -8.17
N PHE A 137 -2.81 10.78 -8.64
CA PHE A 137 -1.80 10.19 -7.76
C PHE A 137 -1.08 11.22 -6.88
N LYS A 138 -1.10 12.51 -7.26
CA LYS A 138 -0.62 13.58 -6.38
C LYS A 138 -1.47 13.70 -5.12
N LEU A 139 -2.80 13.60 -5.29
CA LEU A 139 -3.75 13.66 -4.19
C LEU A 139 -3.67 12.39 -3.33
N LEU A 140 -3.55 11.23 -3.98
CA LEU A 140 -3.31 9.95 -3.31
C LEU A 140 -2.05 9.98 -2.45
N LEU A 141 -0.92 10.45 -3.00
CA LEU A 141 0.34 10.59 -2.27
C LEU A 141 0.20 11.55 -1.08
N SER A 142 -0.42 12.71 -1.32
CA SER A 142 -0.63 13.71 -0.27
C SER A 142 -1.45 13.16 0.91
N HIS A 143 -2.48 12.36 0.61
CA HIS A 143 -3.28 11.70 1.63
C HIS A 143 -2.47 10.67 2.41
N ILE A 144 -1.70 9.81 1.73
CA ILE A 144 -0.87 8.80 2.43
C ILE A 144 0.19 9.48 3.33
N GLN A 145 0.76 10.61 2.88
CA GLN A 145 1.76 11.37 3.64
C GLN A 145 1.21 12.07 4.88
N SER A 146 -0.08 12.40 4.92
CA SER A 146 -0.69 13.05 6.09
C SER A 146 -1.06 12.08 7.21
N LEU A 147 -1.07 10.77 6.95
CA LEU A 147 -1.51 9.76 7.90
C LEU A 147 -0.40 9.36 8.88
N THR A 148 -0.82 9.12 10.11
CA THR A 148 -0.03 8.53 11.19
C THR A 148 -0.54 7.12 11.52
N TYR A 149 0.12 6.46 12.48
CA TYR A 149 -0.26 5.12 12.95
C TYR A 149 -1.72 5.03 13.42
N PHE A 150 -2.25 6.09 14.03
CA PHE A 150 -3.61 6.09 14.60
C PHE A 150 -4.69 6.46 13.59
N ASP A 151 -4.33 7.09 12.47
CA ASP A 151 -5.32 7.60 11.54
C ASP A 151 -5.98 6.48 10.75
N ALA A 152 -7.28 6.61 10.52
CA ALA A 152 -8.01 5.79 9.58
C ALA A 152 -7.85 6.38 8.17
N PRO A 153 -7.26 5.66 7.21
CA PRO A 153 -7.21 6.15 5.84
C PRO A 153 -8.62 6.28 5.26
N ASP A 154 -8.88 7.36 4.53
CA ASP A 154 -10.06 7.49 3.69
C ASP A 154 -9.94 6.61 2.42
N TYR A 155 -10.23 5.33 2.55
CA TYR A 155 -10.15 4.38 1.42
C TYR A 155 -11.11 4.73 0.28
N GLU A 156 -12.27 5.30 0.61
CA GLU A 156 -13.28 5.62 -0.39
C GLU A 156 -12.81 6.79 -1.25
N TYR A 157 -12.22 7.82 -0.63
CA TYR A 157 -11.51 8.87 -1.36
C TYR A 157 -10.42 8.31 -2.27
N LEU A 158 -9.55 7.44 -1.77
CA LEU A 158 -8.46 6.85 -2.55
C LEU A 158 -8.96 6.03 -3.75
N LYS A 159 -9.99 5.21 -3.57
CA LYS A 159 -10.63 4.46 -4.66
C LYS A 159 -11.28 5.40 -5.68
N ASN A 160 -11.95 6.45 -5.22
CA ASN A 160 -12.58 7.44 -6.10
C ASN A 160 -11.57 8.19 -6.97
N LEU A 161 -10.37 8.48 -6.45
CA LEU A 161 -9.27 9.03 -7.26
C LEU A 161 -8.88 8.09 -8.42
N ILE A 162 -8.83 6.77 -8.17
CA ILE A 162 -8.56 5.79 -9.23
C ILE A 162 -9.70 5.77 -10.26
N TYR A 163 -10.95 5.75 -9.83
CA TYR A 163 -12.12 5.77 -10.75
C TYR A 163 -12.23 7.08 -11.54
N GLN A 164 -11.87 8.22 -10.96
CA GLN A 164 -11.77 9.50 -11.67
C GLN A 164 -10.72 9.43 -12.78
N CYS A 165 -9.53 8.87 -12.49
CA CYS A 165 -8.51 8.65 -13.50
C CYS A 165 -9.00 7.75 -14.63
N MET A 166 -9.66 6.62 -14.31
CA MET A 166 -10.22 5.70 -15.32
C MET A 166 -11.23 6.40 -16.23
N ARG A 167 -12.20 7.12 -15.65
CA ARG A 167 -13.20 7.89 -16.41
C ARG A 167 -12.57 8.93 -17.33
N ARG A 168 -11.58 9.69 -16.84
CA ARG A 168 -10.86 10.68 -17.64
C ARG A 168 -10.11 10.06 -18.82
N LYS A 169 -9.64 8.82 -18.66
CA LYS A 169 -8.94 8.07 -19.71
C LYS A 169 -9.87 7.22 -20.58
N GLY A 170 -11.18 7.24 -20.33
CA GLY A 170 -12.16 6.45 -21.07
C GLY A 170 -12.08 4.94 -20.82
N ILE A 171 -11.50 4.52 -19.68
CA ILE A 171 -11.34 3.10 -19.32
C ILE A 171 -12.60 2.64 -18.58
N SER A 172 -13.22 1.56 -19.06
CA SER A 172 -14.37 0.93 -18.40
C SER A 172 -13.94 0.00 -17.25
N SER A 173 -14.83 -0.30 -16.31
CA SER A 173 -14.62 -1.35 -15.32
C SER A 173 -14.71 -2.77 -15.92
N ASP A 174 -15.27 -2.88 -17.12
CA ASP A 174 -15.50 -4.15 -17.83
C ASP A 174 -14.33 -4.55 -18.74
N GLU A 175 -13.31 -3.67 -18.86
CA GLU A 175 -12.03 -3.93 -19.53
C GLU A 175 -10.97 -4.44 -18.54
#